data_AF-A0AAN7G786-F1
#
_entry.id   AF-A0AAN7G786-F1
#
_cell.length_a   1.000
_cell.length_b   1.000
_cell.length_c   1.000
_cell.angle_alpha   90.00
_cell.angle_beta   90.00
_cell.angle_gamma   90.00
#
_symmetry.space_group_name_H-M   'P 1'
#
loop_
_entity.id
_entity.type
_entity.pdbx_description
1 polymer ?
#
loop_
_entity_poly.entity_id
_entity_poly.type
_entity_poly.pdbx_seq_one_letter_code
_entity_poly.pdbx_strand_id
1 'polypeptide(L)'
;MGKEHALFICNHRSDIDWLVGWVLAQRLDCLGSTLAIMKKAVKGLPVIGWSMWFSGYVFVERNWAKDESTLKSGFRQLEDFPFPFWLALFVEGTRFTESKLFAAQKYAASKGLPVPRNVLIPRTKGFVSAVSHMRSFVPAIYDCTVAVPKDQPPPTMLRILRGKSSVVKVHIRRHSMLELPETADGISQWCKDAFVTKDALLEKYLYKGSFSDLQKKDIGRPKKSLFVVICWLCLIVYGLVKFFQWSSLLSSLEGIAFLVIFLGLVTFLMHILIQSSESERSTPVNILTQDPREEQLLQK
;
A
#
# COMPACT_ATOMS: atom_id res chain seq x y z
N MET A 1 3.80 13.47 13.56
CA MET A 1 3.82 12.21 12.80
C MET A 1 4.42 11.11 13.65
N GLY A 2 3.75 9.95 13.74
CA GLY A 2 4.22 8.75 14.45
C GLY A 2 3.83 8.65 15.94
N LYS A 3 3.21 9.70 16.50
CA LYS A 3 2.84 9.79 17.93
C LYS A 3 1.35 10.04 18.18
N GLU A 4 0.53 9.98 17.13
CA GLU A 4 -0.92 10.16 17.18
C GLU A 4 -1.57 9.12 16.26
N HIS A 5 -2.83 8.74 16.52
CA HIS A 5 -3.60 7.94 15.58
C HIS A 5 -3.82 8.73 14.28
N ALA A 6 -3.69 8.08 13.13
CA ALA A 6 -3.88 8.74 11.85
C ALA A 6 -4.53 7.82 10.81
N LEU A 7 -5.48 8.37 10.06
CA LEU A 7 -5.91 7.81 8.79
C LEU A 7 -4.90 8.24 7.72
N PHE A 8 -4.28 7.28 7.04
CA PHE A 8 -3.25 7.53 6.04
C PHE A 8 -3.81 7.25 4.64
N ILE A 9 -3.92 8.29 3.82
CA ILE A 9 -4.36 8.17 2.41
C ILE A 9 -3.20 8.43 1.48
N CYS A 10 -3.12 7.68 0.38
CA CYS A 10 -2.02 7.77 -0.57
C CYS A 10 -2.50 7.49 -1.99
N ASN A 11 -1.81 8.06 -2.99
CA ASN A 11 -1.95 7.57 -4.37
C ASN A 11 -1.31 6.18 -4.51
N HIS A 12 -1.85 5.33 -5.37
CA HIS A 12 -1.50 3.91 -5.50
C HIS A 12 -0.82 3.60 -6.83
N ARG A 13 0.45 3.99 -6.98
CA ARG A 13 1.20 3.96 -8.25
C ARG A 13 2.13 2.76 -8.45
N SER A 14 2.64 2.16 -7.39
CA SER A 14 3.62 1.06 -7.46
C SER A 14 3.06 -0.26 -6.92
N ASP A 15 3.64 -1.35 -7.41
CA ASP A 15 3.48 -2.72 -6.90
C ASP A 15 3.60 -2.83 -5.37
N ILE A 16 4.41 -1.97 -4.76
CA ILE A 16 4.82 -2.04 -3.36
C ILE A 16 4.68 -0.70 -2.62
N ASP A 17 3.68 0.11 -2.96
CA ASP A 17 3.39 1.37 -2.23
C ASP A 17 3.19 1.16 -0.72
N TRP A 18 2.61 0.03 -0.33
CA TRP A 18 2.44 -0.34 1.08
C TRP A 18 3.78 -0.42 1.82
N LEU A 19 4.85 -0.85 1.15
CA LEU A 19 6.19 -0.91 1.73
C LEU A 19 6.80 0.49 1.89
N VAL A 20 6.48 1.44 1.00
CA VAL A 20 6.84 2.85 1.19
C VAL A 20 6.20 3.37 2.49
N GLY A 21 4.93 3.03 2.73
CA GLY A 21 4.23 3.31 4.00
C GLY A 21 4.97 2.74 5.22
N TRP A 22 5.38 1.47 5.17
CA TRP A 22 6.16 0.84 6.24
C TRP A 22 7.52 1.50 6.47
N VAL A 23 8.24 1.88 5.41
CA VAL A 23 9.52 2.61 5.54
C VAL A 23 9.31 3.96 6.22
N LEU A 24 8.25 4.69 5.88
CA LEU A 24 7.91 5.95 6.53
C LEU A 24 7.57 5.74 8.01
N ALA A 25 6.73 4.75 8.31
CA ALA A 25 6.33 4.43 9.67
C ALA A 25 7.52 3.97 10.53
N GLN A 26 8.45 3.18 9.98
CA GLN A 26 9.66 2.76 10.67
C GLN A 26 10.53 3.96 11.06
N ARG A 27 10.68 4.94 10.17
CA ARG A 27 11.46 6.15 10.43
C ARG A 27 10.79 7.08 11.45
N LEU A 28 9.50 6.88 11.72
CA LEU A 28 8.70 7.65 12.67
C LEU A 28 8.30 6.84 13.90
N ASP A 29 8.92 5.68 14.12
CA ASP A 29 8.75 4.79 15.28
C ASP A 29 7.31 4.27 15.47
N CYS A 30 6.53 4.13 14.39
CA CYS A 30 5.15 3.61 14.42
C CYS A 30 4.93 2.34 13.57
N LEU A 31 6.00 1.67 13.10
CA LEU A 31 5.90 0.47 12.26
C LEU A 31 5.09 -0.66 12.92
N GLY A 32 5.23 -0.86 14.24
CA GLY A 32 4.54 -1.93 14.98
C GLY A 32 3.02 -1.77 15.03
N SER A 33 2.50 -0.58 14.72
CA SER A 33 1.09 -0.21 14.75
C SER A 33 0.62 0.36 13.39
N THR A 34 1.28 -0.03 12.29
CA THR A 34 0.74 0.24 10.96
C THR A 34 -0.26 -0.83 10.56
N LEU A 35 -1.43 -0.38 10.16
CA LEU A 35 -2.56 -1.18 9.71
C LEU A 35 -2.94 -0.74 8.30
N ALA A 36 -3.66 -1.58 7.57
CA ALA A 36 -4.26 -1.18 6.30
C ALA A 36 -5.61 -1.86 6.06
N ILE A 37 -6.43 -1.20 5.25
CA ILE A 37 -7.59 -1.84 4.64
C ILE A 37 -7.13 -2.55 3.37
N MET A 38 -7.33 -3.88 3.31
CA MET A 38 -6.79 -4.73 2.24
C MET A 38 -7.84 -5.63 1.60
N LYS A 39 -7.59 -6.05 0.36
CA LYS A 39 -8.43 -7.05 -0.32
C LYS A 39 -8.35 -8.38 0.43
N LYS A 40 -9.50 -9.00 0.72
CA LYS A 40 -9.60 -10.29 1.45
C LYS A 40 -8.74 -11.40 0.86
N ALA A 41 -8.56 -11.43 -0.46
CA ALA A 41 -7.69 -12.41 -1.12
C ALA A 41 -6.22 -12.35 -0.63
N VAL A 42 -5.73 -11.19 -0.19
CA VAL A 42 -4.36 -11.02 0.35
C VAL A 42 -4.16 -11.85 1.62
N LYS A 43 -5.22 -12.06 2.41
CA LYS A 43 -5.20 -12.91 3.61
C LYS A 43 -4.76 -14.34 3.31
N GLY A 44 -4.97 -14.83 2.08
CA GLY A 44 -4.58 -16.16 1.65
C GLY A 44 -3.09 -16.31 1.33
N LEU A 45 -2.32 -15.22 1.24
CA LEU A 45 -0.89 -15.29 0.99
C LEU A 45 -0.15 -15.80 2.25
N PRO A 46 0.61 -16.91 2.16
CA PRO A 46 1.37 -17.41 3.29
C PRO A 46 2.36 -16.37 3.81
N VAL A 47 2.63 -16.40 5.11
CA VAL A 47 3.53 -15.49 5.83
C VAL A 47 3.03 -14.04 5.84
N ILE A 48 2.98 -13.34 4.70
CA ILE A 48 2.63 -11.92 4.63
C ILE A 48 1.14 -11.68 4.85
N GLY A 49 0.27 -12.44 4.19
CA GLY A 49 -1.18 -12.32 4.38
C GLY A 49 -1.61 -12.68 5.79
N TRP A 50 -0.97 -13.70 6.37
CA TRP A 50 -1.22 -14.14 7.74
C TRP A 50 -0.66 -13.17 8.77
N SER A 51 0.54 -12.62 8.56
CA SER A 51 1.08 -11.60 9.47
C SER A 51 0.19 -10.37 9.50
N MET A 52 -0.29 -9.89 8.35
CA MET A 52 -1.26 -8.79 8.28
C MET A 52 -2.56 -9.14 9.02
N TRP A 53 -3.04 -10.38 8.91
CA TRP A 53 -4.22 -10.83 9.64
C TRP A 53 -4.00 -10.85 11.16
N PHE A 54 -2.90 -11.42 11.62
CA PHE A 54 -2.56 -11.45 13.04
C PHE A 54 -2.28 -10.05 13.61
N SER A 55 -1.83 -9.11 12.78
CA SER A 55 -1.62 -7.71 13.15
C SER A 55 -2.90 -6.85 13.14
N GLY A 56 -4.09 -7.43 12.89
CA GLY A 56 -5.36 -6.70 12.97
C GLY A 56 -5.71 -5.87 11.74
N TYR A 57 -5.17 -6.20 10.56
CA TYR A 57 -5.57 -5.53 9.31
C TYR A 57 -7.05 -5.80 9.01
N VAL A 58 -7.70 -4.81 8.38
CA VAL A 58 -9.11 -4.91 7.99
C VAL A 58 -9.22 -5.42 6.56
N PHE A 59 -9.86 -6.57 6.36
CA PHE A 59 -9.98 -7.21 5.05
C PHE A 59 -11.37 -7.01 4.44
N VAL A 60 -11.42 -6.54 3.19
CA VAL A 60 -12.66 -6.25 2.46
C VAL A 60 -12.81 -7.11 1.20
N GLU A 61 -14.04 -7.48 0.86
CA GLU A 61 -14.41 -8.29 -0.30
C GLU A 61 -14.56 -7.48 -1.59
N ARG A 62 -14.50 -6.15 -1.52
CA ARG A 62 -14.82 -5.22 -2.61
C ARG A 62 -16.31 -5.27 -3.00
N ASN A 63 -17.16 -5.54 -2.01
CA ASN A 63 -18.61 -5.50 -2.12
C ASN A 63 -19.16 -4.72 -0.92
N TRP A 64 -19.68 -3.52 -1.19
CA TRP A 64 -20.16 -2.62 -0.15
C TRP A 64 -21.18 -3.25 0.81
N ALA A 65 -22.12 -4.06 0.29
CA ALA A 65 -23.17 -4.68 1.10
C ALA A 65 -22.61 -5.60 2.21
N LYS A 66 -21.42 -6.17 2.00
CA LYS A 66 -20.70 -6.98 3.00
C LYS A 66 -19.65 -6.17 3.76
N ASP A 67 -18.99 -5.26 3.05
CA ASP A 67 -17.84 -4.53 3.57
C ASP A 67 -18.24 -3.44 4.57
N GLU A 68 -19.46 -2.91 4.51
CA GLU A 68 -19.92 -1.87 5.43
C GLU A 68 -19.85 -2.31 6.90
N SER A 69 -20.41 -3.48 7.22
CA SER A 69 -20.36 -4.03 8.58
C SER A 69 -18.95 -4.43 9.00
N THR A 70 -18.17 -4.96 8.05
CA THR A 70 -16.77 -5.35 8.28
C THR A 70 -15.90 -4.14 8.62
N LEU A 71 -16.03 -3.05 7.86
CA LEU A 71 -15.34 -1.79 8.09
C LEU A 71 -15.76 -1.19 9.43
N LYS A 72 -17.06 -1.10 9.71
CA LYS A 72 -17.58 -0.58 10.97
C LYS A 72 -17.04 -1.33 12.18
N SER A 73 -17.04 -2.67 12.13
CA SER A 73 -16.45 -3.51 13.18
C SER A 73 -14.95 -3.28 13.32
N GLY A 74 -14.22 -3.27 12.18
CA GLY A 74 -12.79 -3.01 12.15
C GLY A 74 -12.41 -1.67 12.77
N PHE A 75 -13.14 -0.59 12.45
CA PHE A 75 -12.87 0.74 13.03
C PHE A 75 -13.16 0.79 14.53
N ARG A 76 -14.23 0.14 15.01
CA ARG A 76 -14.53 0.07 16.45
C ARG A 76 -13.43 -0.65 17.23
N GLN A 77 -12.84 -1.70 16.66
CA GLN A 77 -11.71 -2.40 17.30
C GLN A 77 -10.46 -1.51 17.45
N LEU A 78 -10.37 -0.39 16.72
CA LEU A 78 -9.26 0.54 16.81
C LEU A 78 -9.44 1.62 17.88
N GLU A 79 -10.64 1.77 18.45
CA GLU A 79 -10.93 2.78 19.47
C GLU A 79 -10.09 2.55 20.73
N ASP A 80 -9.98 1.30 21.16
CA ASP A 80 -9.18 0.88 22.32
C ASP A 80 -7.74 0.45 21.95
N PHE A 81 -7.23 0.84 20.78
CA PHE A 81 -5.91 0.40 20.34
C PHE A 81 -4.82 1.03 21.23
N PRO A 82 -3.93 0.24 21.86
CA PRO A 82 -3.09 0.70 22.98
C PRO A 82 -1.94 1.65 22.60
N PHE A 83 -1.69 1.83 21.30
CA PHE A 83 -0.59 2.64 20.78
C PHE A 83 -1.06 3.56 19.64
N PRO A 84 -0.39 4.69 19.38
CA PRO A 84 -0.61 5.45 18.16
C PRO A 84 -0.51 4.55 16.92
N PHE A 85 -1.54 4.50 16.09
CA PHE A 85 -1.59 3.64 14.90
C PHE A 85 -1.77 4.45 13.62
N TRP A 86 -1.30 3.91 12.51
CA TRP A 86 -1.56 4.46 11.18
C TRP A 86 -2.40 3.48 10.38
N LEU A 87 -3.62 3.85 10.01
CA LEU A 87 -4.48 3.04 9.18
C LEU A 87 -4.40 3.51 7.72
N ALA A 88 -3.75 2.72 6.87
CA ALA A 88 -3.63 3.03 5.45
C ALA A 88 -4.89 2.66 4.66
N LEU A 89 -5.36 3.60 3.83
CA LEU A 89 -6.48 3.43 2.92
C LEU A 89 -6.14 4.02 1.54
N PHE A 90 -5.97 3.14 0.56
CA PHE A 90 -5.81 3.52 -0.84
C PHE A 90 -7.19 3.73 -1.48
N VAL A 91 -7.69 4.96 -1.43
CA VAL A 91 -9.06 5.30 -1.86
C VAL A 91 -9.29 5.16 -3.36
N GLU A 92 -8.25 5.11 -4.19
CA GLU A 92 -8.36 4.73 -5.62
C GLU A 92 -8.96 3.32 -5.79
N GLY A 93 -8.82 2.46 -4.77
CA GLY A 93 -9.41 1.12 -4.72
C GLY A 93 -8.69 0.08 -5.59
N THR A 94 -7.67 0.48 -6.34
CA THR A 94 -6.83 -0.38 -7.17
C THR A 94 -5.49 0.28 -7.48
N ARG A 95 -4.52 -0.50 -7.93
CA ARG A 95 -3.23 0.00 -8.42
C ARG A 95 -3.43 0.72 -9.75
N PHE A 96 -2.75 1.85 -9.91
CA PHE A 96 -2.66 2.61 -11.14
C PHE A 96 -2.05 1.76 -12.28
N THR A 97 -2.65 1.87 -13.45
CA THR A 97 -2.14 1.40 -14.75
C THR A 97 -2.64 2.37 -15.80
N GLU A 98 -1.96 2.49 -16.95
CA GLU A 98 -2.38 3.39 -18.03
C GLU A 98 -3.79 3.08 -18.53
N SER A 99 -4.13 1.80 -18.67
CA SER A 99 -5.48 1.34 -19.03
C SER A 99 -6.56 1.82 -18.05
N LYS A 100 -6.27 1.82 -16.74
CA LYS A 100 -7.19 2.33 -15.71
C LYS A 100 -7.28 3.83 -15.71
N LEU A 101 -6.17 4.52 -15.97
CA LEU A 101 -6.17 5.97 -16.10
C LEU A 101 -7.06 6.38 -17.29
N PHE A 102 -6.89 5.74 -18.45
CA PHE A 102 -7.72 6.01 -19.63
C PHE A 102 -9.22 5.78 -19.35
N ALA A 103 -9.57 4.67 -18.69
CA ALA A 103 -10.95 4.42 -18.27
C ALA A 103 -11.47 5.48 -17.28
N ALA A 104 -10.64 5.91 -16.33
CA ALA A 104 -10.98 6.98 -15.39
C ALA A 104 -11.18 8.33 -16.10
N GLN A 105 -10.35 8.67 -17.10
CA GLN A 105 -10.46 9.89 -17.90
C GLN A 105 -11.77 9.92 -18.69
N LYS A 106 -12.13 8.81 -19.35
CA LYS A 106 -13.43 8.68 -20.04
C LYS A 106 -14.61 8.86 -19.10
N TYR A 107 -14.56 8.19 -17.95
CA TYR A 107 -15.61 8.34 -16.94
C TYR A 107 -15.71 9.79 -16.46
N ALA A 108 -14.59 10.44 -16.13
CA ALA A 108 -14.57 11.83 -15.70
C ALA A 108 -15.19 12.77 -16.74
N ALA A 109 -14.77 12.65 -18.00
CA ALA A 109 -15.30 13.46 -19.10
C ALA A 109 -16.82 13.26 -19.28
N SER A 110 -17.30 12.01 -19.23
CA SER A 110 -18.73 11.70 -19.36
C SER A 110 -19.60 12.21 -18.20
N LYS A 111 -19.00 12.48 -17.03
CA LYS A 111 -19.68 12.92 -15.81
C LYS A 111 -19.39 14.39 -15.47
N GLY A 112 -18.67 15.11 -16.33
CA GLY A 112 -18.27 16.50 -16.05
C GLY A 112 -17.36 16.65 -14.83
N LEU A 113 -16.62 15.60 -14.47
CA LEU A 113 -15.65 15.64 -13.37
C LEU A 113 -14.28 16.11 -13.88
N PRO A 114 -13.40 16.63 -12.99
CA PRO A 114 -12.01 16.88 -13.33
C PRO A 114 -11.34 15.63 -13.89
N VAL A 115 -10.76 15.74 -15.09
CA VAL A 115 -10.11 14.64 -15.80
C VAL A 115 -8.71 14.43 -15.22
N PRO A 116 -8.42 13.29 -14.56
CA PRO A 116 -7.13 13.08 -13.93
C PRO A 116 -6.05 12.75 -14.95
N ARG A 117 -4.79 13.04 -14.62
CA ARG A 117 -3.61 12.74 -15.46
C ARG A 117 -2.61 11.81 -14.80
N ASN A 118 -2.62 11.75 -13.47
CA ASN A 118 -1.55 11.20 -12.65
C ASN A 118 -2.05 10.27 -11.54
N VAL A 119 -3.37 10.24 -11.29
CA VAL A 119 -4.05 9.42 -10.28
C VAL A 119 -5.34 8.83 -10.85
N LEU A 120 -5.96 7.86 -10.17
CA LEU A 120 -7.32 7.41 -10.46
C LEU A 120 -8.35 8.19 -9.63
N ILE A 121 -9.61 8.11 -10.04
CA ILE A 121 -10.73 8.75 -9.33
C ILE A 121 -11.00 7.97 -8.03
N PRO A 122 -11.04 8.64 -6.86
CA PRO A 122 -11.24 7.95 -5.58
C PRO A 122 -12.63 7.34 -5.46
N ARG A 123 -12.68 6.12 -4.93
CA ARG A 123 -13.88 5.41 -4.47
C ARG A 123 -14.12 5.73 -2.99
N THR A 124 -14.97 6.71 -2.72
CA THR A 124 -15.00 7.39 -1.42
C THR A 124 -15.74 6.65 -0.30
N LYS A 125 -16.56 5.63 -0.58
CA LYS A 125 -17.38 4.95 0.44
C LYS A 125 -16.58 4.46 1.66
N GLY A 126 -15.43 3.82 1.41
CA GLY A 126 -14.55 3.35 2.49
C GLY A 126 -13.93 4.49 3.29
N PHE A 127 -13.59 5.60 2.64
CA PHE A 127 -13.06 6.80 3.30
C PHE A 127 -14.12 7.51 4.13
N VAL A 128 -15.33 7.68 3.58
CA VAL A 128 -16.49 8.24 4.30
C VAL A 128 -16.75 7.41 5.55
N SER A 129 -16.82 6.08 5.43
CA SER A 129 -17.02 5.20 6.58
C SER A 129 -15.90 5.32 7.62
N ALA A 130 -14.64 5.38 7.18
CA ALA A 130 -13.49 5.54 8.06
C ALA A 130 -13.59 6.85 8.87
N VAL A 131 -13.84 7.98 8.19
CA VAL A 131 -13.99 9.28 8.84
C VAL A 131 -15.18 9.28 9.80
N SER A 132 -16.35 8.81 9.37
CA SER A 132 -17.56 8.82 10.20
C SER A 132 -17.42 7.98 11.48
N HIS A 133 -16.68 6.86 11.45
CA HIS A 133 -16.54 5.98 12.61
C HIS A 133 -15.32 6.28 13.49
N MET A 134 -14.29 6.95 12.95
CA MET A 134 -13.04 7.18 13.67
C MET A 134 -12.84 8.63 14.12
N ARG A 135 -13.72 9.56 13.72
CA ARG A 135 -13.57 11.01 14.01
C ARG A 135 -13.38 11.33 15.49
N SER A 136 -14.02 10.57 16.39
CA SER A 136 -13.95 10.81 17.83
C SER A 136 -12.59 10.53 18.46
N PHE A 137 -11.77 9.65 17.88
CA PHE A 137 -10.51 9.18 18.49
C PHE A 137 -9.29 9.25 17.55
N VAL A 138 -9.47 9.48 16.25
CA VAL A 138 -8.37 9.66 15.29
C VAL A 138 -8.24 11.15 14.94
N PRO A 139 -7.22 11.87 15.46
CA PRO A 139 -7.13 13.33 15.32
C PRO A 139 -6.64 13.80 13.95
N ALA A 140 -6.01 12.94 13.14
CA ALA A 140 -5.29 13.36 11.95
C ALA A 140 -5.58 12.51 10.70
N ILE A 141 -5.54 13.16 9.55
CA ILE A 141 -5.40 12.53 8.24
C ILE A 141 -4.04 12.90 7.67
N TYR A 142 -3.24 11.88 7.33
CA TYR A 142 -1.99 12.05 6.59
C TYR A 142 -2.25 11.81 5.10
N ASP A 143 -2.23 12.91 4.35
CA ASP A 143 -2.40 12.95 2.91
C ASP A 143 -1.04 12.82 2.22
N CYS A 144 -0.71 11.59 1.80
CA CYS A 144 0.59 11.23 1.25
C CYS A 144 0.57 11.18 -0.28
N THR A 145 1.53 11.82 -0.94
CA THR A 145 1.72 11.73 -2.39
C THR A 145 3.09 11.15 -2.68
N VAL A 146 3.10 10.07 -3.44
CA VAL A 146 4.27 9.30 -3.82
C VAL A 146 4.53 9.45 -5.31
N ALA A 147 5.79 9.75 -5.66
CA ALA A 147 6.26 9.78 -7.04
C ALA A 147 7.57 9.02 -7.19
N VAL A 148 7.72 8.35 -8.34
CA VAL A 148 8.99 7.79 -8.79
C VAL A 148 9.60 8.77 -9.80
N PRO A 149 10.88 9.15 -9.68
CA PRO A 149 11.57 9.94 -10.69
C PRO A 149 11.46 9.29 -12.09
N LYS A 150 11.27 10.08 -13.15
CA LYS A 150 11.08 9.58 -14.53
C LYS A 150 12.26 8.78 -15.05
N ASP A 151 13.47 9.10 -14.59
CA ASP A 151 14.74 8.46 -14.93
C ASP A 151 14.99 7.17 -14.14
N GLN A 152 14.08 6.77 -13.25
CA GLN A 152 14.25 5.60 -12.41
C GLN A 152 13.14 4.56 -12.58
N PRO A 153 13.49 3.26 -12.53
CA PRO A 153 12.51 2.20 -12.57
C PRO A 153 11.64 2.22 -11.31
N PRO A 154 10.32 1.95 -11.44
CA PRO A 154 9.42 1.88 -10.30
C PRO A 154 9.84 0.78 -9.32
N PRO A 155 9.56 0.96 -8.03
CA PRO A 155 9.82 -0.07 -7.03
C PRO A 155 8.91 -1.28 -7.27
N THR A 156 9.50 -2.47 -7.33
CA THR A 156 8.81 -3.75 -7.47
C THR A 156 9.38 -4.78 -6.50
N MET A 157 8.61 -5.81 -6.16
CA MET A 157 9.06 -6.89 -5.27
C MET A 157 10.32 -7.58 -5.82
N LEU A 158 10.36 -7.86 -7.13
CA LEU A 158 11.50 -8.51 -7.78
C LEU A 158 12.79 -7.68 -7.70
N ARG A 159 12.69 -6.35 -7.81
CA ARG A 159 13.86 -5.47 -7.66
C ARG A 159 14.46 -5.55 -6.26
N ILE A 160 13.62 -5.59 -5.23
CA ILE A 160 14.05 -5.75 -3.84
C ILE A 160 14.77 -7.08 -3.65
N LEU A 161 14.18 -8.18 -4.15
CA LEU A 161 14.78 -9.51 -4.06
C LEU A 161 16.12 -9.62 -4.79
N ARG A 162 16.34 -8.79 -5.83
CA ARG A 162 17.61 -8.67 -6.56
C ARG A 162 18.59 -7.67 -5.93
N GLY A 163 18.28 -7.12 -4.76
CA GLY A 163 19.11 -6.11 -4.09
C GLY A 163 19.23 -4.79 -4.85
N LYS A 164 18.29 -4.49 -5.77
CA LYS A 164 18.31 -3.25 -6.55
C LYS A 164 17.57 -2.15 -5.80
N SER A 165 18.23 -1.02 -5.59
CA SER A 165 17.61 0.15 -4.97
C SER A 165 16.57 0.82 -5.88
N SER A 166 15.62 1.51 -5.26
CA SER A 166 14.66 2.40 -5.93
C SER A 166 14.58 3.71 -5.16
N VAL A 167 14.48 4.83 -5.87
CA VAL A 167 14.25 6.15 -5.28
C VAL A 167 12.77 6.50 -5.40
N VAL A 168 12.20 6.94 -4.28
CA VAL A 168 10.83 7.41 -4.20
C VAL A 168 10.84 8.80 -3.57
N LYS A 169 10.04 9.72 -4.12
CA LYS A 169 9.79 11.03 -3.52
C LYS A 169 8.43 10.99 -2.84
N VAL A 170 8.39 11.53 -1.63
CA VAL A 170 7.20 11.53 -0.78
C VAL A 170 6.91 12.96 -0.36
N HIS A 171 5.66 13.38 -0.53
CA HIS A 171 5.11 14.61 0.04
C HIS A 171 3.98 14.23 0.98
N ILE A 172 3.97 14.76 2.20
CA ILE A 172 2.93 14.45 3.19
C ILE A 172 2.32 15.76 3.68
N ARG A 173 0.99 15.86 3.64
CA ARG A 173 0.23 16.93 4.33
C ARG A 173 -0.53 16.32 5.50
N ARG A 174 -0.55 17.02 6.63
CA ARG A 174 -1.38 16.66 7.77
C ARG A 174 -2.63 17.54 7.75
N HIS A 175 -3.80 16.92 7.81
CA HIS A 175 -5.09 17.57 8.00
C HIS A 175 -5.64 17.19 9.37
N SER A 176 -6.35 18.11 10.04
CA SER A 176 -7.09 17.77 11.25
C SER A 176 -8.34 16.99 10.86
N MET A 177 -8.64 15.90 11.56
CA MET A 177 -9.88 15.14 11.31
C MET A 177 -11.14 16.00 11.57
N LEU A 178 -11.04 16.94 12.50
CA LEU A 178 -12.12 17.86 12.87
C LEU A 178 -12.43 18.92 11.80
N GLU A 179 -11.50 19.18 10.88
CA GLU A 179 -11.70 20.15 9.79
C GLU A 179 -12.48 19.55 8.60
N LEU A 180 -12.68 18.23 8.58
CA LEU A 180 -13.46 17.59 7.53
C LEU A 180 -14.95 17.89 7.72
N PRO A 181 -15.74 18.00 6.62
CA PRO A 181 -17.19 18.14 6.71
C PRO A 181 -17.83 17.02 7.54
N GLU A 182 -18.98 17.30 8.17
CA GLU A 182 -19.71 16.31 8.98
C GLU A 182 -20.61 15.40 8.12
N THR A 183 -21.08 15.90 6.96
CA THR A 183 -21.96 15.13 6.08
C THR A 183 -21.19 14.12 5.24
N ALA A 184 -21.80 12.98 4.95
CA ALA A 184 -21.22 11.94 4.12
C ALA A 184 -20.80 12.47 2.73
N ASP A 185 -21.63 13.30 2.11
CA ASP A 185 -21.34 13.92 0.81
C ASP A 185 -20.20 14.93 0.91
N GLY A 186 -20.12 15.71 1.98
CA GLY A 186 -19.01 16.64 2.22
C GLY A 186 -17.68 15.90 2.40
N ILE A 187 -17.66 14.80 3.17
CA ILE A 187 -16.47 13.95 3.34
C ILE A 187 -16.05 13.32 2.00
N SER A 188 -17.03 12.85 1.23
CA SER A 188 -16.82 12.30 -0.11
C SER A 188 -16.20 13.35 -1.04
N GLN A 189 -16.71 14.58 -1.01
CA GLN A 189 -16.19 15.67 -1.82
C GLN A 189 -14.77 16.07 -1.40
N TRP A 190 -14.51 16.20 -0.10
CA TRP A 190 -13.17 16.47 0.43
C TRP A 190 -12.14 15.44 -0.08
N CYS A 191 -12.51 14.15 -0.11
CA CYS A 191 -11.64 13.09 -0.62
C CYS A 191 -11.34 13.26 -2.12
N LYS A 192 -12.34 13.64 -2.92
CA LYS A 192 -12.17 13.93 -4.35
C LYS A 192 -11.25 15.14 -4.55
N ASP A 193 -11.46 16.22 -3.81
CA ASP A 193 -10.68 17.45 -3.92
C ASP A 193 -9.21 17.24 -3.49
N ALA A 194 -8.98 16.41 -2.47
CA ALA A 194 -7.65 15.97 -2.09
C ALA A 194 -6.95 15.26 -3.27
N PHE A 195 -7.66 14.40 -4.00
CA PHE A 195 -7.10 13.69 -5.16
C PHE A 195 -6.89 14.60 -6.39
N VAL A 196 -7.74 15.60 -6.61
CA VAL A 196 -7.48 16.66 -7.60
C VAL A 196 -6.20 17.42 -7.26
N THR A 197 -6.02 17.76 -5.98
CA THR A 197 -4.81 18.44 -5.49
C THR A 197 -3.56 17.55 -5.63
N LYS A 198 -3.69 16.23 -5.41
CA LYS A 198 -2.62 15.25 -5.64
C LYS A 198 -2.24 15.17 -7.11
N ASP A 199 -3.21 15.15 -8.00
CA ASP A 199 -3.00 15.09 -9.45
C ASP A 199 -2.16 16.28 -9.93
N ALA A 200 -2.55 17.50 -9.54
CA ALA A 200 -1.81 18.72 -9.85
C ALA A 200 -0.41 18.74 -9.20
N LEU A 201 -0.27 18.20 -7.99
CA LEU A 201 1.02 18.10 -7.31
C LEU A 201 1.97 17.13 -8.03
N LEU A 202 1.46 16.03 -8.54
CA LEU A 202 2.22 15.06 -9.34
C LEU A 202 2.63 15.66 -10.69
N GLU A 203 1.74 16.39 -11.35
CA GLU A 203 2.05 17.13 -12.58
C GLU A 203 3.21 18.11 -12.36
N LYS A 204 3.14 18.91 -11.29
CA LYS A 204 4.21 19.84 -10.90
C LYS A 204 5.54 19.09 -10.68
N TYR A 205 5.49 17.94 -10.00
CA TYR A 205 6.68 17.12 -9.76
C TYR A 205 7.26 16.57 -11.08
N LEU A 206 6.42 16.09 -11.99
CA LEU A 206 6.87 15.54 -13.28
C LEU A 206 7.48 16.61 -14.21
N TYR A 207 7.12 17.88 -14.02
CA TYR A 207 7.68 19.01 -14.75
C TYR A 207 8.94 19.59 -14.08
N LYS A 208 8.90 19.85 -12.76
CA LYS A 208 9.99 20.55 -12.02
C LYS A 208 11.00 19.63 -11.32
N GLY A 209 10.68 18.34 -11.14
CA GLY A 209 11.46 17.41 -10.32
C GLY A 209 11.34 17.62 -8.80
N SER A 210 10.46 18.52 -8.35
CA SER A 210 10.17 18.78 -6.92
C SER A 210 8.68 19.05 -6.68
N PHE A 211 8.18 18.59 -5.54
CA PHE A 211 6.79 18.83 -5.10
C PHE A 211 6.57 20.28 -4.64
N SER A 212 7.54 20.82 -3.91
CA SER A 212 7.52 22.18 -3.39
C SER A 212 8.92 22.73 -3.27
N ASP A 213 9.00 24.05 -3.07
CA ASP A 213 10.25 24.76 -2.80
C ASP A 213 10.58 24.75 -1.29
N LEU A 214 9.72 24.10 -0.48
CA LEU A 214 9.96 23.92 0.95
C LEU A 214 11.16 23.01 1.19
N GLN A 215 11.86 23.25 2.29
CA GLN A 215 12.97 22.39 2.69
C GLN A 215 12.50 20.96 2.95
N LYS A 216 13.25 20.01 2.40
CA LYS A 216 13.02 18.58 2.61
C LYS A 216 13.34 18.25 4.05
N LYS A 217 12.37 17.71 4.78
CA LYS A 217 12.60 17.19 6.12
C LYS A 217 13.32 15.85 6.03
N ASP A 218 14.57 15.81 6.51
CA ASP A 218 15.23 14.52 6.73
C ASP A 218 14.62 13.84 7.96
N ILE A 219 14.13 12.63 7.74
CA ILE A 219 13.56 11.76 8.78
C ILE A 219 14.53 10.64 9.17
N GLY A 220 15.75 10.66 8.63
CA GLY A 220 16.83 9.74 8.96
C GLY A 220 16.56 8.29 8.56
N ARG A 221 17.52 7.41 8.88
CA ARG A 221 17.35 5.95 8.86
C ARG A 221 17.56 5.42 10.27
N PRO A 222 16.60 4.68 10.86
CA PRO A 222 16.74 4.18 12.21
C PRO A 222 17.81 3.08 12.28
N LYS A 223 18.71 3.16 13.27
CA LYS A 223 19.70 2.10 13.53
C LYS A 223 19.09 0.87 14.21
N LYS A 224 17.96 1.04 14.91
CA LYS A 224 17.23 -0.04 15.60
C LYS A 224 16.92 -1.20 14.66
N SER A 225 16.44 -0.93 13.45
CA SER A 225 16.09 -1.97 12.48
C SER A 225 17.31 -2.73 11.98
N LEU A 226 18.45 -2.06 11.78
CA LEU A 226 19.70 -2.73 11.43
C LEU A 226 20.14 -3.69 12.52
N PHE A 227 20.10 -3.27 13.79
CA PHE A 227 20.43 -4.14 14.92
C PHE A 227 19.50 -5.36 14.98
N VAL A 228 18.19 -5.16 14.87
CA VAL A 228 17.20 -6.24 14.84
C VAL A 228 17.49 -7.23 13.70
N VAL A 229 17.77 -6.74 12.49
CA VAL A 229 18.11 -7.59 11.34
C VAL A 229 19.39 -8.39 11.59
N ILE A 230 20.44 -7.76 12.12
CA ILE A 230 21.70 -8.45 12.43
C ILE A 230 21.46 -9.53 13.50
N CYS A 231 20.75 -9.22 14.57
CA CYS A 231 20.43 -10.19 15.63
C CYS A 231 19.65 -11.38 15.09
N TRP A 232 18.57 -11.14 14.33
CA TRP A 232 17.78 -12.22 13.72
C TRP A 232 18.59 -13.02 12.71
N LEU A 233 19.44 -12.38 11.90
CA LEU A 233 20.31 -13.07 10.97
C LEU A 233 21.28 -14.00 11.71
N CYS A 234 21.93 -13.53 12.78
CA CYS A 234 22.83 -14.35 13.60
C CYS A 234 22.08 -15.54 14.22
N LEU A 235 20.89 -15.32 14.78
CA LEU A 235 20.07 -16.38 15.38
C LEU A 235 19.63 -17.43 14.35
N ILE A 236 19.16 -16.99 13.18
CA ILE A 236 18.73 -17.87 12.09
C ILE A 236 19.93 -18.67 11.57
N VAL A 237 21.08 -18.03 11.32
CA VAL A 237 22.29 -18.73 10.85
C VAL A 237 22.74 -19.75 11.88
N TYR A 238 22.79 -19.38 13.16
CA TYR A 238 23.13 -20.30 14.24
C TYR A 238 22.16 -21.49 14.32
N GLY A 239 20.85 -21.22 14.28
CA GLY A 239 19.80 -22.23 14.29
C GLY A 239 19.90 -23.19 13.09
N LEU A 240 20.14 -22.65 11.89
CA LEU A 240 20.35 -23.44 10.68
C LEU A 240 21.59 -24.35 10.82
N VAL A 241 22.72 -23.83 11.29
CA VAL A 241 23.93 -24.63 11.50
C VAL A 241 23.67 -25.77 12.49
N LYS A 242 23.04 -25.48 13.63
CA LYS A 242 22.68 -26.51 14.63
C LYS A 242 21.69 -27.53 14.09
N PHE A 243 20.71 -27.09 13.33
CA PHE A 243 19.73 -27.96 12.69
C PHE A 243 20.38 -28.92 11.69
N PHE A 244 21.28 -28.43 10.82
CA PHE A 244 22.01 -29.28 9.87
C PHE A 244 22.97 -30.26 10.56
N GLN A 245 23.65 -29.84 11.63
CA GLN A 245 24.51 -30.71 12.44
C GLN A 245 23.72 -31.83 13.12
N TRP A 246 22.56 -31.51 13.70
CA TRP A 246 21.72 -32.47 14.43
C TRP A 246 21.00 -33.46 13.49
N SER A 247 20.41 -32.95 12.41
CA SER A 247 19.59 -33.75 11.50
C SER A 247 20.40 -34.62 10.54
N SER A 248 21.66 -34.28 10.27
CA SER A 248 22.47 -34.89 9.20
C SER A 248 21.74 -34.91 7.83
N LEU A 249 20.84 -33.95 7.59
CA LEU A 249 19.99 -33.87 6.39
C LEU A 249 20.77 -33.89 5.07
N LEU A 250 22.02 -33.46 5.08
CA LEU A 250 22.89 -33.45 3.89
C LEU A 250 23.60 -34.80 3.66
N SER A 251 23.49 -35.73 4.59
CA SER A 251 24.18 -37.02 4.56
C SER A 251 23.36 -38.13 3.91
N SER A 252 22.06 -37.91 3.65
CA SER A 252 21.18 -38.87 2.99
C SER A 252 20.53 -38.30 1.73
N LEU A 253 20.29 -39.16 0.74
CA LEU A 253 19.55 -38.80 -0.48
C LEU A 253 18.13 -38.32 -0.16
N GLU A 254 17.46 -38.93 0.82
CA GLU A 254 16.14 -38.52 1.29
C GLU A 254 16.15 -37.11 1.87
N GLY A 255 17.16 -36.77 2.67
CA GLY A 255 17.29 -35.43 3.26
C GLY A 255 17.61 -34.37 2.20
N ILE A 256 18.48 -34.69 1.24
CA ILE A 256 18.73 -33.81 0.08
C ILE A 256 17.46 -33.62 -0.75
N ALA A 257 16.71 -34.69 -1.03
CA ALA A 257 15.45 -34.62 -1.76
C ALA A 257 14.42 -33.74 -1.03
N PHE A 258 14.29 -33.89 0.29
CA PHE A 258 13.44 -33.03 1.12
C PHE A 258 13.81 -31.55 0.99
N LEU A 259 15.10 -31.22 1.07
CA LEU A 259 15.58 -29.83 0.93
C LEU A 259 15.29 -29.24 -0.46
N VAL A 260 15.47 -30.04 -1.52
CA VAL A 260 15.16 -29.62 -2.89
C VAL A 260 13.67 -29.35 -3.06
N ILE A 261 12.81 -30.24 -2.56
CA ILE A 261 11.35 -30.06 -2.59
C ILE A 261 10.96 -28.81 -1.79
N PHE A 262 11.53 -28.63 -0.60
CA PHE A 262 11.27 -27.46 0.24
C PHE A 262 11.69 -26.15 -0.45
N LEU A 263 12.88 -26.10 -1.05
CA LEU A 263 13.34 -24.93 -1.81
C LEU A 263 12.47 -24.66 -3.04
N GLY A 264 12.01 -25.72 -3.72
CA GLY A 264 11.03 -25.64 -4.80
C GLY A 264 9.72 -25.01 -4.33
N LEU A 265 9.19 -25.44 -3.18
CA LEU A 265 7.99 -24.87 -2.57
C LEU A 265 8.19 -23.40 -2.20
N VAL A 266 9.30 -23.04 -1.55
CA VAL A 266 9.62 -21.64 -1.21
C VAL A 266 9.68 -20.78 -2.48
N THR A 267 10.34 -21.27 -3.53
CA THR A 267 10.43 -20.57 -4.81
C THR A 267 9.06 -20.36 -5.46
N PHE A 268 8.20 -21.39 -5.44
CA PHE A 268 6.83 -21.32 -5.93
C PHE A 268 5.99 -20.29 -5.14
N LEU A 269 6.07 -20.30 -3.81
CA LEU A 269 5.37 -19.33 -2.96
C LEU A 269 5.86 -17.90 -3.19
N MET A 270 7.18 -17.71 -3.36
CA MET A 270 7.75 -16.41 -3.71
C MET A 270 7.29 -15.94 -5.10
N HIS A 271 7.14 -16.85 -6.06
CA HIS A 271 6.59 -16.52 -7.36
C HIS A 271 5.14 -16.03 -7.27
N ILE A 272 4.29 -16.72 -6.50
CA ILE A 272 2.91 -16.27 -6.22
C ILE A 272 2.92 -14.87 -5.58
N LEU A 273 3.78 -14.64 -4.61
CA LEU A 273 3.89 -13.34 -3.95
C LEU A 273 4.27 -12.23 -4.94
N ILE A 274 5.31 -12.45 -5.76
CA ILE A 274 5.75 -11.48 -6.79
C ILE A 274 4.59 -11.18 -7.73
N GLN A 275 3.94 -12.20 -8.30
CA GLN A 275 2.81 -12.00 -9.21
C GLN A 275 1.64 -11.27 -8.55
N SER A 276 1.34 -11.55 -7.28
CA SER A 276 0.26 -10.84 -6.55
C SER A 276 0.58 -9.34 -6.36
N SER A 277 1.87 -8.99 -6.32
CA SER A 277 2.34 -7.62 -6.15
C SER A 277 2.28 -6.77 -7.44
N GLU A 278 2.20 -7.39 -8.63
CA GLU A 278 2.21 -6.68 -9.92
C GLU A 278 0.93 -5.86 -10.17
N SER A 279 1.08 -4.57 -10.47
CA SER A 279 -0.01 -3.64 -10.82
C SER A 279 -0.91 -4.18 -11.94
N GLU A 280 -0.32 -4.72 -13.00
CA GLU A 280 -1.01 -5.24 -14.19
C GLU A 280 -1.93 -6.42 -13.89
N ARG A 281 -1.63 -7.21 -12.84
CA ARG A 281 -2.47 -8.36 -12.43
C ARG A 281 -3.58 -8.00 -11.44
N SER A 282 -3.73 -6.72 -11.10
CA SER A 282 -4.84 -6.29 -10.24
C SER A 282 -6.17 -6.31 -11.02
N THR A 283 -7.29 -6.35 -10.29
CA THR A 283 -8.63 -6.49 -10.88
C THR A 283 -8.83 -5.52 -12.06
N PRO A 284 -9.15 -6.05 -13.26
CA PRO A 284 -9.35 -5.23 -14.46
C PRO A 284 -10.55 -4.29 -14.28
N VAL A 285 -10.56 -3.21 -15.04
CA VAL A 285 -11.75 -2.36 -15.13
C VAL A 285 -12.77 -3.10 -15.97
N ASN A 286 -13.99 -3.30 -15.44
CA ASN A 286 -15.13 -3.64 -16.30
C ASN A 286 -15.44 -2.39 -17.13
N ILE A 287 -14.77 -2.26 -18.28
CA ILE A 287 -15.12 -1.25 -19.27
C ILE A 287 -16.38 -1.79 -19.94
N LEU A 288 -17.53 -1.22 -19.60
CA LEU A 288 -18.73 -1.41 -20.38
C LEU A 288 -18.41 -0.89 -21.80
N THR A 289 -18.31 -1.84 -22.74
CA THR A 289 -18.10 -1.68 -24.19
C THR A 289 -16.81 -0.98 -24.63
N GLN A 290 -15.88 -1.73 -25.24
CA GLN A 290 -14.83 -1.16 -26.11
C GLN A 290 -15.09 -1.55 -27.57
N ASP A 291 -14.98 -0.54 -28.44
CA ASP A 291 -14.73 -0.68 -29.88
C ASP A 291 -13.32 -1.27 -30.07
N PRO A 292 -13.13 -2.34 -30.86
CA PRO A 292 -11.83 -2.98 -31.11
C PRO A 292 -10.70 -2.03 -31.55
N ARG A 293 -11.02 -0.85 -32.09
CA ARG A 293 -10.02 0.16 -32.50
C ARG A 293 -9.32 0.84 -31.32
N GLU A 294 -9.92 0.86 -30.14
CA GLU A 294 -9.34 1.51 -28.95
C GLU A 294 -8.36 0.61 -28.18
N GLU A 295 -8.51 -0.72 -28.26
CA GLU A 295 -7.56 -1.67 -27.67
C GLU A 295 -6.17 -1.58 -28.34
N GLN A 296 -6.11 -1.29 -29.64
CA GLN A 296 -4.85 -1.13 -30.37
C GLN A 296 -4.07 0.13 -29.96
N LEU A 297 -4.74 1.15 -29.40
CA LEU A 297 -4.09 2.36 -28.89
C LEU A 297 -3.52 2.17 -27.48
N LEU A 298 -4.01 1.18 -26.72
CA LEU A 298 -3.55 0.84 -25.37
C LEU A 298 -2.28 -0.04 -25.35
N GLN A 299 -1.88 -0.58 -26.51
CA GLN A 299 -0.72 -1.49 -26.66
C GLN A 299 0.54 -0.81 -27.23
N LYS A 300 0.54 0.52 -27.43
CA LYS A 300 1.71 1.31 -27.85
C LYS A 300 2.19 2.19 -26.71
#